data_AF-A0A959VR95-F1
#
_entry.id   AF-A0A959VR95-F1
#
_cell.length_a   1.000
_cell.length_b   1.000
_cell.length_c   1.000
_cell.angle_alpha   90.00
_cell.angle_beta   90.00
_cell.angle_gamma   90.00
#
_symmetry.space_group_name_H-M   'P 1'
#
loop_
_entity.id
_entity.type
_entity.pdbx_description
1 polymer ?
#
loop_
_entity_poly.entity_id
_entity_poly.type
_entity_poly.pdbx_seq_one_letter_code
_entity_poly.pdbx_strand_id
1 'polypeptide(L)' 'MLFGKEHVDRYRATDGEEGHDWQGTHTLLLTTTGRKSGQQRTTPLIYDPVGDA' A
#
# COMPACT_ATOMS: atom_id res chain seq x y z
N MET A 1 9.53 -0.80 -13.45
CA MET A 1 9.30 -1.26 -12.06
C MET A 1 9.02 -0.03 -11.23
N LEU A 2 7.89 0.01 -10.52
CA LEU A 2 7.53 1.14 -9.66
C LEU A 2 8.21 0.97 -8.30
N PHE A 3 8.81 2.04 -7.77
CA PHE A 3 9.47 2.02 -6.46
C PHE A 3 9.04 3.21 -5.60
N GLY A 4 8.89 2.98 -4.29
CA GLY A 4 8.66 4.03 -3.30
C GLY A 4 7.46 4.93 -3.65
N LYS A 5 7.72 6.23 -3.83
CA LYS A 5 6.67 7.22 -4.10
C LYS A 5 5.92 6.96 -5.42
N GLU A 6 6.62 6.55 -6.46
CA GLU A 6 6.01 6.29 -7.78
C GLU A 6 5.00 5.13 -7.71
N HIS A 7 5.31 4.11 -6.91
CA HIS A 7 4.41 2.98 -6.65
C HIS A 7 3.14 3.44 -5.92
N VAL A 8 3.28 4.27 -4.88
CA VAL A 8 2.15 4.84 -4.14
C VAL A 8 1.28 5.73 -5.02
N ASP A 9 1.90 6.56 -5.86
CA ASP A 9 1.18 7.49 -6.74
C ASP A 9 0.37 6.73 -7.80
N ARG A 10 0.93 5.66 -8.39
CA ARG A 10 0.22 4.78 -9.33
C ARG A 10 -0.92 4.02 -8.67
N TYR A 11 -0.66 3.44 -7.50
CA TYR A 11 -1.67 2.73 -6.71
C TYR A 11 -2.89 3.62 -6.47
N ARG A 12 -2.67 4.88 -6.05
CA ARG A 12 -3.76 5.84 -5.84
C ARG A 12 -4.46 6.27 -7.12
N ALA A 13 -3.72 6.45 -8.21
CA ALA A 13 -4.30 6.91 -9.48
C ALA A 13 -5.23 5.86 -10.12
N THR A 14 -5.06 4.60 -9.76
CA THR A 14 -5.75 3.45 -10.36
C THR A 14 -6.64 2.70 -9.38
N ASP A 15 -6.84 3.26 -8.18
CA ASP A 15 -7.59 2.61 -7.09
C ASP A 15 -7.10 1.17 -6.78
N GLY A 16 -5.78 0.97 -6.88
CA GLY A 16 -5.13 -0.31 -6.63
C GLY A 16 -5.00 -1.25 -7.83
N GLU A 17 -5.65 -0.98 -8.98
CA GLU A 17 -5.52 -1.81 -10.18
C GLU A 17 -4.05 -1.97 -10.60
N GLU A 18 -3.27 -0.88 -10.51
CA GLU A 18 -1.83 -0.92 -10.69
C GLU A 18 -1.09 -0.82 -9.35
N GLY A 19 -0.33 -1.86 -9.02
CA GLY A 19 0.57 -1.88 -7.88
C GLY A 19 0.06 -2.67 -6.69
N HIS A 20 -1.21 -3.10 -6.66
CA HIS A 20 -1.67 -4.10 -5.69
C HIS A 20 -0.91 -5.41 -5.84
N ASP A 21 -0.94 -5.99 -7.04
CA ASP A 21 -0.08 -7.10 -7.41
C ASP A 21 1.31 -6.59 -7.78
N TRP A 22 2.31 -6.92 -6.98
CA TRP A 22 3.68 -6.46 -7.18
C TRP A 22 4.68 -7.57 -6.92
N GLN A 23 5.43 -7.97 -7.96
CA GLN A 23 6.48 -9.00 -7.86
C GLN A 23 6.04 -10.32 -7.20
N GLY A 24 4.79 -10.74 -7.43
CA GLY A 24 4.25 -11.99 -6.89
C GLY A 24 3.77 -11.91 -5.44
N THR A 25 3.59 -10.71 -4.90
CA THR A 25 2.96 -10.49 -3.60
C THR A 25 1.89 -9.40 -3.69
N HIS A 26 1.00 -9.34 -2.71
CA HIS A 26 -0.01 -8.29 -2.61
C HIS A 26 0.51 -7.14 -1.75
N THR A 27 0.18 -5.93 -2.17
CA THR A 27 0.51 -4.71 -1.42
C THR A 27 -0.72 -3.87 -1.14
N LEU A 28 -0.69 -3.13 -0.04
CA LEU A 28 -1.73 -2.17 0.32
C LEU A 28 -1.12 -0.86 0.81
N LEU A 29 -1.92 0.21 0.78
CA LEU A 29 -1.56 1.49 1.39
C LEU A 29 -2.23 1.62 2.76
N LEU A 30 -1.48 1.40 3.83
CA LEU A 30 -2.00 1.57 5.19
C LEU A 30 -1.84 3.01 5.65
N THR A 31 -2.95 3.69 5.92
CA THR A 31 -2.93 5.00 6.57
C THR A 31 -3.20 4.85 8.06
N THR A 32 -2.29 5.35 8.89
CA THR A 32 -2.42 5.34 10.36
C THR A 32 -2.32 6.73 10.93
N THR A 33 -2.91 6.93 12.12
CA THR A 33 -2.76 8.16 12.89
C THR A 33 -1.63 7.99 13.91
N GLY A 34 -0.63 8.86 13.86
CA GLY A 34 0.52 8.78 14.76
C GLY A 34 0.13 9.01 16.22
N ARG A 35 0.34 8.00 17.09
CA ARG A 35 -0.02 8.03 18.52
C ARG A 35 0.43 9.31 19.27
N LYS A 36 1.64 9.80 18.99
CA LYS A 36 2.20 10.98 19.65
C LYS A 36 1.85 12.29 18.94
N SER A 37 1.83 12.28 17.60
CA SER A 37 1.74 13.50 16.81
C SER A 37 0.34 13.82 16.28
N GLY A 38 -0.59 12.86 16.33
CA GLY A 38 -1.92 12.96 15.71
C GLY A 38 -1.93 13.05 14.18
N GLN A 39 -0.76 13.03 13.54
CA GLN A 39 -0.64 13.20 12.08
C GLN A 39 -0.91 11.87 11.38
N GLN A 40 -1.67 11.94 10.28
CA GLN A 40 -1.87 10.82 9.38
C GLN A 40 -0.61 10.55 8.56
N ARG A 41 -0.23 9.27 8.45
CA ARG A 41 0.87 8.81 7.62
C ARG A 41 0.45 7.56 6.86
N THR A 42 0.75 7.53 5.57
CA THR A 42 0.50 6.36 4.71
C THR A 42 1.82 5.62 4.46
N THR A 43 1.79 4.30 4.66
CA THR A 43 2.92 3.42 4.41
C THR A 43 2.47 2.27 3.51
N PRO A 44 3.15 2.00 2.39
CA PRO A 44 2.91 0.79 1.61
C PRO A 44 3.40 -0.44 2.37
N LEU A 45 2.59 -1.48 2.43
CA LEU A 45 2.92 -2.75 3.10
C LEU A 45 2.65 -3.92 2.18
N ILE A 46 3.51 -4.94 2.26
CA ILE A 46 3.25 -6.27 1.72
C ILE A 46 2.35 -7.01 2.71
N TYR A 47 1.34 -7.72 2.21
CA TYR A 47 0.44 -8.51 3.03
C TYR A 47 0.02 -9.80 2.33
N ASP A 48 -0.45 -10.76 3.12
CA ASP A 48 -1.17 -11.93 2.63
C ASP A 48 -2.53 -12.02 3.30
N PRO A 49 -3.60 -12.37 2.56
CA PRO A 49 -4.88 -12.73 3.15
C PRO A 49 -4.70 -13.95 4.06
N VAL A 50 -5.35 -13.91 5.23
CA VAL A 50 -5.45 -15.09 6.10
C VAL A 50 -6.84 -15.70 5.90
N GLY A 51 -6.88 -16.94 5.44
CA GLY A 51 -8.11 -17.67 5.12
C GLY A 51 -8.08 -18.29 3.71
N ASP A 52 -9.25 -18.67 3.20
CA ASP A 52 -9.38 -19.22 1.85
C ASP A 52 -9.43 -18.07 0.84
N ALA A 53 -8.28 -17.76 0.24
CA ALA A 53 -8.22 -16.89 -0.94
C ALA A 53 -8.93 -17.52 -2.14
#